data_AF-A0A2P2LIN5-F1
#
_entry.id   AF-A0A2P2LIN5-F1
#
_cell.length_a   1.000
_cell.length_b   1.000
_cell.length_c   1.000
_cell.angle_alpha   90.00
_cell.angle_beta   90.00
_cell.angle_gamma   90.00
#
_symmetry.space_group_name_H-M   'P 1'
#
loop_
_entity.id
_entity.type
_entity.pdbx_description
1 polymer ?
#
loop_
_entity_poly.entity_id
_entity_poly.type
_entity_poly.pdbx_seq_one_letter_code
_entity_poly.pdbx_strand_id
1 'polypeptide(L)'
;MENSRDNMLVLKEGLEKTGRFNIVSKDNGVPLVAFSLKDNSRHDEFEISDMLRRFGWIVPAYTMPPDAQHVTVLRVVIREDFSRTLAERLVVDIEKVCQELDALPSKMGAQIKEQGKNDTVKKTALETQREITRVWRKFVMERKKMNGVC
;
A
#
# COMPACT_ATOMS: atom_id res chain seq x y z
N MET A 1 18.38 -17.12 -18.31
CA MET A 1 17.17 -17.63 -17.63
C MET A 1 17.50 -18.38 -16.34
N GLU A 2 18.45 -19.32 -16.34
CA GLU A 2 18.82 -20.11 -15.15
C GLU A 2 19.31 -19.22 -13.99
N ASN A 3 20.24 -18.29 -14.24
CA ASN A 3 20.72 -17.34 -13.23
C ASN A 3 19.61 -16.51 -12.57
N SER A 4 18.60 -16.07 -13.33
CA SER A 4 17.48 -15.28 -12.79
C SER A 4 16.59 -16.13 -11.87
N ARG A 5 16.45 -17.43 -12.16
CA ARG A 5 15.71 -18.35 -11.31
C ARG A 5 16.46 -18.62 -10.01
N ASP A 6 17.78 -18.80 -10.08
CA ASP A 6 18.60 -19.01 -8.87
C ASP A 6 18.56 -17.77 -7.96
N ASN A 7 18.67 -16.56 -8.53
CA ASN A 7 18.57 -15.33 -7.75
C ASN A 7 17.17 -15.11 -7.15
N MET A 8 16.12 -15.55 -7.86
CA MET A 8 14.76 -15.57 -7.32
C MET A 8 14.65 -16.50 -6.10
N LEU A 9 15.25 -17.69 -6.16
CA LEU A 9 15.27 -18.63 -5.03
C LEU A 9 16.04 -18.07 -3.84
N VAL A 10 17.20 -17.45 -4.06
CA VAL A 10 17.97 -16.80 -2.99
C VAL A 10 17.14 -15.72 -2.28
N LEU A 11 16.44 -14.87 -3.05
CA LEU A 11 15.56 -13.84 -2.47
C LEU A 11 14.40 -14.48 -1.70
N LYS A 12 13.74 -15.49 -2.28
CA LYS A 12 12.63 -16.22 -1.64
C LYS A 12 13.05 -16.83 -0.32
N GLU A 13 14.14 -17.58 -0.29
CA GLU A 13 14.66 -18.21 0.92
C GLU A 13 15.05 -17.17 1.98
N GLY A 14 15.64 -16.04 1.57
CA GLY A 14 15.95 -14.94 2.47
C GLY A 14 14.70 -14.37 3.14
N LEU A 15 13.65 -14.12 2.36
CA LEU A 15 12.37 -13.64 2.89
C LEU A 15 11.68 -14.67 3.79
N GLU A 16 11.73 -15.96 3.46
CA GLU A 16 11.18 -17.03 4.30
C GLU A 16 11.90 -17.14 5.64
N LYS A 17 13.23 -16.97 5.66
CA LYS A 17 14.04 -16.98 6.89
C LYS A 17 13.69 -15.85 7.86
N THR A 18 13.22 -14.71 7.35
CA THR A 18 12.73 -13.63 8.23
C THR A 18 11.51 -14.04 9.07
N GLY A 19 10.74 -15.03 8.60
CA GLY A 19 9.52 -15.50 9.24
C GLY A 19 8.33 -14.53 9.17
N ARG A 20 8.50 -13.32 8.63
CA ARG A 20 7.50 -12.23 8.64
C ARG A 20 6.58 -12.20 7.45
N PHE A 21 6.98 -12.83 6.34
CA PHE A 21 6.26 -12.75 5.07
C PHE A 21 5.64 -14.08 4.67
N ASN A 22 4.52 -14.01 3.96
CA ASN A 22 3.93 -15.12 3.23
C ASN A 22 4.29 -15.00 1.76
N ILE A 23 4.89 -16.03 1.18
CA ILE A 23 5.20 -16.07 -0.25
C ILE A 23 3.94 -16.48 -1.03
N VAL A 24 3.51 -15.61 -1.94
CA VAL A 24 2.31 -15.80 -2.79
C VAL A 24 2.68 -16.33 -4.18
N SER A 25 3.89 -16.03 -4.66
CA SER A 25 4.40 -16.48 -5.96
C SER A 25 4.75 -17.97 -5.98
N LYS A 26 4.58 -18.61 -7.14
CA LYS A 26 5.01 -19.99 -7.40
C LYS A 26 6.45 -20.01 -7.95
N ASP A 27 7.13 -21.14 -7.77
CA ASP A 27 8.53 -21.33 -8.19
C ASP A 27 8.72 -21.61 -9.69
N ASN A 28 7.61 -21.77 -10.41
CA ASN A 28 7.59 -22.05 -11.83
C ASN A 28 6.93 -20.90 -12.60
N GLY A 29 7.56 -20.49 -13.70
CA GLY A 29 7.09 -19.40 -14.56
C GLY A 29 8.05 -18.22 -14.60
N VAL A 30 7.50 -17.01 -14.56
CA VAL A 30 8.28 -15.76 -14.64
C VAL A 30 9.13 -15.61 -13.38
N PRO A 31 10.44 -15.32 -13.48
CA PRO A 31 11.30 -15.07 -12.33
C PRO A 31 10.87 -13.84 -11.54
N LEU A 32 10.04 -14.04 -10.51
CA LEU A 32 9.56 -12.99 -9.61
C LEU A 32 9.25 -13.57 -8.25
N VAL A 33 9.30 -12.73 -7.22
CA VAL A 33 8.84 -13.06 -5.87
C VAL A 33 7.74 -12.08 -5.49
N ALA A 34 6.55 -12.63 -5.21
CA ALA A 34 5.42 -11.87 -4.68
C ALA A 34 5.17 -12.33 -3.24
N PHE A 35 5.07 -11.39 -2.31
CA PHE A 35 4.96 -11.70 -0.88
C PHE A 35 4.11 -10.66 -0.14
N SER A 36 3.43 -11.09 0.92
CA SER A 36 2.63 -10.23 1.80
C SER A 36 3.15 -10.33 3.24
N LEU A 37 2.79 -9.37 4.10
CA LEU A 37 3.02 -9.49 5.53
C LEU A 37 2.12 -10.60 6.12
N LYS A 38 2.63 -11.30 7.14
CA LYS A 38 1.80 -12.20 7.97
C LYS A 38 0.94 -11.45 8.95
N ASP A 39 1.48 -10.37 9.50
CA ASP A 39 0.79 -9.48 10.44
C ASP A 39 0.81 -8.06 9.88
N ASN A 40 -0.37 -7.57 9.52
CA ASN A 40 -0.59 -6.22 8.99
C ASN A 40 -1.21 -5.27 10.03
N SER A 41 -1.18 -5.64 11.31
CA SER A 41 -1.89 -4.88 12.37
C SER A 41 -1.27 -3.52 12.69
N ARG A 42 0.03 -3.33 12.43
CA ARG A 42 0.75 -2.10 12.78
C ARG A 42 1.17 -1.27 11.58
N HIS A 43 1.60 -1.95 10.53
CA HIS A 43 2.21 -1.40 9.33
C HIS A 43 1.73 -2.18 8.13
N ASP A 44 1.51 -1.48 7.02
CA ASP A 44 1.06 -2.06 5.76
C ASP A 44 2.23 -2.26 4.78
N GLU A 45 2.06 -3.13 3.80
CA GLU A 45 3.03 -3.36 2.73
C GLU A 45 3.37 -2.09 1.94
N PHE A 46 2.44 -1.13 1.86
CA PHE A 46 2.67 0.19 1.26
C PHE A 46 3.73 1.00 2.02
N GLU A 47 3.79 0.87 3.35
CA GLU A 47 4.81 1.55 4.16
C GLU A 47 6.19 0.94 3.94
N ILE A 48 6.27 -0.39 3.84
CA ILE A 48 7.51 -1.09 3.50
C ILE A 48 8.00 -0.64 2.12
N SER A 49 7.09 -0.59 1.13
CA SER A 49 7.40 -0.09 -0.22
C SER A 49 7.99 1.32 -0.19
N ASP A 50 7.40 2.22 0.59
CA ASP A 50 7.86 3.61 0.69
C ASP A 50 9.20 3.74 1.41
N MET A 51 9.39 3.02 2.51
CA MET A 51 10.64 2.99 3.28
C MET A 51 11.81 2.43 2.46
N LEU A 52 11.57 1.40 1.65
CA LEU A 52 12.57 0.81 0.76
C LEU A 52 13.13 1.81 -0.28
N ARG A 53 12.37 2.85 -0.63
CA ARG A 53 12.85 3.90 -1.56
C ARG A 53 14.06 4.65 -1.01
N ARG A 54 14.21 4.75 0.32
CA ARG A 54 15.37 5.40 0.97
C ARG A 54 16.68 4.66 0.68
N PHE A 55 16.60 3.35 0.45
CA PHE A 55 17.72 2.50 0.07
C PHE A 55 17.92 2.44 -1.45
N GLY A 56 17.10 3.16 -2.22
CA GLY A 56 17.11 3.16 -3.69
C GLY A 56 16.29 2.04 -4.33
N TRP A 57 15.57 1.24 -3.54
CA TRP A 57 14.74 0.16 -4.06
C TRP A 57 13.36 0.65 -4.47
N ILE A 58 12.88 0.20 -5.63
CA ILE A 58 11.51 0.45 -6.11
C ILE A 58 10.77 -0.88 -6.15
N VAL A 59 10.14 -1.23 -5.02
CA VAL A 59 9.34 -2.45 -4.89
C VAL A 59 7.86 -2.07 -4.85
N PRO A 60 7.07 -2.34 -5.90
CA PRO A 60 5.65 -1.99 -5.91
C PRO A 60 4.85 -2.83 -4.91
N ALA A 61 3.97 -2.16 -4.18
CA ALA A 61 2.89 -2.78 -3.41
C ALA A 61 1.54 -2.55 -4.12
N TYR A 62 0.67 -3.56 -4.15
CA TYR A 62 -0.68 -3.44 -4.69
C TYR A 62 -1.65 -4.41 -4.02
N THR A 63 -2.92 -4.05 -3.99
CA THR A 63 -4.01 -4.92 -3.53
C THR A 63 -4.42 -5.89 -4.63
N MET A 64 -4.81 -7.09 -4.24
CA MET A 64 -5.25 -8.13 -5.16
C MET A 64 -6.60 -7.78 -5.83
N PRO A 65 -6.97 -8.47 -6.92
CA PRO A 65 -8.19 -8.20 -7.68
C PRO A 65 -9.48 -8.41 -6.86
N PRO A 66 -10.66 -8.14 -7.46
CA PRO A 66 -11.94 -8.51 -6.88
C PRO A 66 -11.95 -9.95 -6.33
N ASP A 67 -12.52 -10.10 -5.13
CA ASP A 67 -12.59 -11.32 -4.30
C ASP A 67 -11.34 -11.63 -3.45
N ALA A 68 -10.28 -10.83 -3.57
CA ALA A 68 -9.08 -10.95 -2.74
C ALA A 68 -8.52 -9.60 -2.26
N GLN A 69 -9.29 -8.51 -2.30
CA GLN A 69 -8.77 -7.15 -2.02
C GLN A 69 -8.20 -6.94 -0.61
N HIS A 70 -8.52 -7.83 0.32
CA HIS A 70 -7.95 -7.83 1.68
C HIS A 70 -6.48 -8.26 1.70
N VAL A 71 -5.95 -8.79 0.58
CA VAL A 71 -4.56 -9.18 0.42
C VAL A 71 -3.82 -8.09 -0.34
N THR A 72 -2.83 -7.49 0.32
CA THR A 72 -1.85 -6.60 -0.31
C THR A 72 -0.55 -7.36 -0.50
N VAL A 73 0.11 -7.17 -1.64
CA VAL A 73 1.36 -7.87 -1.96
C VAL A 73 2.43 -6.88 -2.43
N LEU A 74 3.67 -7.18 -2.08
CA LEU A 74 4.88 -6.63 -2.68
C LEU A 74 5.33 -7.55 -3.80
N ARG A 75 5.83 -6.99 -4.90
CA ARG A 75 6.32 -7.79 -6.04
C ARG A 75 7.70 -7.35 -6.50
N VAL A 76 8.66 -8.28 -6.45
CA VAL A 76 10.02 -8.09 -6.98
C VAL A 76 10.18 -8.95 -8.23
N VAL A 77 10.47 -8.32 -9.37
CA VAL A 77 10.72 -9.03 -10.63
C VAL A 77 12.21 -9.17 -10.84
N ILE A 78 12.69 -10.39 -11.05
CA ILE A 78 14.11 -10.72 -11.19
C ILE A 78 14.48 -10.69 -12.67
N ARG A 79 15.31 -9.73 -13.03
CA ARG A 79 15.82 -9.54 -14.39
C ARG A 79 17.19 -10.20 -14.53
N GLU A 80 17.76 -10.15 -15.73
CA GLU A 80 19.07 -10.74 -16.02
C GLU A 80 20.22 -10.02 -15.29
N ASP A 81 20.09 -8.72 -15.09
CA ASP A 81 21.03 -7.85 -14.37
C ASP A 81 20.88 -7.91 -12.84
N PHE A 82 19.84 -8.56 -12.33
CA PHE A 82 19.62 -8.72 -10.90
C PHE A 82 20.50 -9.85 -10.36
N SER A 83 21.68 -9.49 -9.86
CA SER A 83 22.68 -10.43 -9.34
C SER A 83 22.31 -11.00 -7.97
N ARG A 84 22.97 -12.10 -7.59
CA ARG A 84 22.84 -12.70 -6.25
C ARG A 84 23.15 -11.72 -5.12
N THR A 85 24.18 -10.89 -5.29
CA THR A 85 24.55 -9.86 -4.29
C THR A 85 23.44 -8.82 -4.12
N LEU A 86 22.73 -8.46 -5.19
CA LEU A 86 21.56 -7.58 -5.09
C LEU A 86 20.39 -8.26 -4.38
N ALA A 87 20.18 -9.56 -4.62
CA ALA A 87 19.17 -10.36 -3.91
C ALA A 87 19.42 -10.36 -2.40
N GLU A 88 20.65 -10.71 -2.00
CA GLU A 88 21.06 -10.75 -0.59
C GLU A 88 20.97 -9.36 0.07
N ARG A 89 21.42 -8.31 -0.63
CA ARG A 89 21.32 -6.93 -0.15
C ARG A 89 19.86 -6.48 0.04
N LEU A 90 18.98 -6.83 -0.90
CA LEU A 90 17.56 -6.51 -0.80
C LEU A 90 16.93 -7.16 0.46
N VAL A 91 17.26 -8.41 0.76
CA VAL A 91 16.77 -9.08 1.99
C VAL A 91 17.23 -8.32 3.23
N VAL A 92 18.51 -7.97 3.31
CA VAL A 92 19.07 -7.22 4.45
C VAL A 92 18.40 -5.86 4.61
N ASP A 93 18.16 -5.13 3.52
CA ASP A 93 17.51 -3.82 3.58
C ASP A 93 16.01 -3.95 3.95
N ILE A 94 15.32 -5.00 3.51
CA ILE A 94 13.95 -5.33 3.95
C ILE A 94 13.91 -5.60 5.46
N GLU A 95 14.84 -6.39 5.99
CA GLU A 95 14.92 -6.67 7.43
C GLU A 95 15.12 -5.39 8.25
N LYS A 96 16.03 -4.51 7.81
CA LYS A 96 16.24 -3.20 8.46
C LYS A 96 14.97 -2.36 8.44
N VAL A 97 14.29 -2.27 7.29
CA VAL A 97 13.02 -1.52 7.18
C VAL A 97 11.97 -2.10 8.13
N CYS A 98 11.84 -3.41 8.22
CA CYS A 98 10.92 -4.04 9.18
C CYS A 98 11.27 -3.71 10.63
N GLN A 99 12.55 -3.75 11.00
CA GLN A 99 13.01 -3.39 12.34
C GLN A 99 12.76 -1.91 12.68
N GLU A 100 12.99 -1.01 11.71
CA GLU A 100 12.68 0.41 11.86
C GLU A 100 11.18 0.65 12.04
N LEU A 101 10.35 -0.02 11.25
CA LEU A 101 8.89 0.07 11.37
C LEU A 101 8.41 -0.45 12.74
N ASP A 102 8.94 -1.57 13.22
CA ASP A 102 8.59 -2.12 14.54
C ASP A 102 8.83 -1.12 15.69
N ALA A 103 9.86 -0.27 15.57
CA ALA A 103 10.21 0.76 16.54
C ALA A 103 9.31 2.01 16.46
N LEU A 104 8.57 2.20 15.36
CA LEU A 104 7.68 3.34 15.16
C LEU A 104 6.27 3.03 15.69
N PRO A 105 5.56 4.02 16.26
CA PRO A 105 4.17 3.83 16.64
C PRO A 105 3.32 3.50 15.40
N SER A 106 2.35 2.60 15.55
CA SER A 106 1.49 2.16 14.45
C SER A 106 0.73 3.34 13.83
N LYS A 107 0.76 3.45 12.50
CA LYS A 107 0.07 4.54 11.78
C LYS A 107 -1.45 4.37 11.71
N MET A 108 -2.02 3.34 12.32
CA MET A 108 -3.47 3.17 12.45
C MET A 108 -4.18 4.39 13.10
N GLY A 109 -3.45 5.25 13.83
CA GLY A 109 -3.98 6.55 14.29
C GLY A 109 -3.91 7.70 13.28
N ALA A 110 -3.04 7.63 12.27
CA ALA A 110 -2.80 8.71 11.29
C ALA A 110 -3.63 8.56 10.00
N GLN A 111 -3.88 7.31 9.54
CA GLN A 111 -4.61 7.02 8.29
C GLN A 111 -6.14 7.14 8.39
N ILE A 112 -6.73 7.17 9.60
CA ILE A 112 -8.18 7.44 9.78
C ILE A 112 -8.58 8.80 9.18
N LYS A 113 -7.65 9.74 8.99
CA LYS A 113 -7.93 11.04 8.37
C LYS A 113 -7.96 11.04 6.83
N GLU A 114 -7.40 10.06 6.13
CA GLU A 114 -7.38 10.06 4.65
C GLU A 114 -8.30 9.04 4.00
N GLN A 115 -8.65 7.93 4.68
CA GLN A 115 -9.63 6.96 4.15
C GLN A 115 -11.10 7.24 4.53
N GLY A 116 -11.36 8.22 5.41
CA GLY A 116 -12.72 8.60 5.84
C GLY A 116 -13.59 9.35 4.82
N LYS A 117 -13.27 9.31 3.51
CA LYS A 117 -14.05 10.01 2.47
C LYS A 117 -14.59 9.13 1.35
N ASN A 118 -14.49 7.81 1.45
CA ASN A 118 -15.03 6.91 0.41
C ASN A 118 -16.07 5.88 0.86
N ASP A 119 -16.50 5.89 2.12
CA ASP A 119 -17.68 5.13 2.53
C ASP A 119 -18.88 6.06 2.69
N THR A 120 -19.33 6.60 1.55
CA THR A 120 -20.61 7.32 1.48
C THR A 120 -21.65 6.32 1.02
N VAL A 121 -22.56 5.95 1.92
CA VAL A 121 -23.85 5.35 1.60
C VAL A 121 -24.40 5.98 0.33
N LYS A 122 -24.68 5.17 -0.70
CA LYS A 122 -25.17 5.61 -2.02
C LYS A 122 -26.52 6.32 -1.88
N LYS A 123 -26.50 7.61 -1.55
CA LYS A 123 -27.69 8.48 -1.60
C LYS A 123 -28.08 8.66 -3.06
N THR A 124 -29.39 8.58 -3.31
CA THR A 124 -29.92 8.71 -4.67
C THR A 124 -29.72 10.14 -5.20
N ALA A 125 -29.52 10.31 -6.50
CA ALA A 125 -29.17 11.61 -7.12
C ALA A 125 -30.13 12.76 -6.74
N LEU A 126 -31.40 12.43 -6.49
CA LEU A 126 -32.44 13.35 -6.02
C LEU A 126 -32.17 13.91 -4.62
N GLU A 127 -31.62 13.10 -3.71
CA GLU A 127 -31.28 13.52 -2.35
C GLU A 127 -30.08 14.47 -2.35
N THR A 128 -29.08 14.18 -3.18
CA THR A 128 -27.91 15.03 -3.38
C THR A 128 -28.31 16.39 -3.96
N GLN A 129 -29.20 16.42 -4.96
CA GLN A 129 -29.71 17.67 -5.55
C GLN A 129 -30.51 18.51 -4.54
N ARG A 130 -31.33 17.88 -3.68
CA ARG A 130 -32.07 18.56 -2.62
C ARG A 130 -31.14 19.18 -1.58
N GLU A 131 -30.08 18.46 -1.20
CA GLU A 131 -29.06 18.95 -0.28
C GLU A 131 -28.32 20.16 -0.85
N ILE A 132 -27.84 20.07 -2.10
CA ILE A 132 -27.16 21.17 -2.79
C ILE A 132 -28.08 22.38 -2.87
N THR A 133 -29.33 22.20 -3.31
CA THR A 133 -30.31 23.28 -3.45
C THR A 133 -30.62 23.96 -2.11
N ARG A 134 -30.73 23.18 -1.03
CA ARG A 134 -30.97 23.70 0.33
C ARG A 134 -29.78 24.53 0.82
N VAL A 135 -28.55 24.05 0.60
CA VAL A 135 -27.33 24.77 0.98
C VAL A 135 -27.20 26.05 0.18
N TRP A 136 -27.42 25.99 -1.14
CA TRP A 136 -27.37 27.16 -2.01
C TRP A 136 -28.43 28.20 -1.63
N ARG A 137 -29.66 27.77 -1.34
CA ARG A 137 -30.74 28.65 -0.88
C ARG A 137 -30.41 29.31 0.46
N LYS A 138 -29.83 28.58 1.41
CA LYS A 138 -29.36 29.14 2.69
C LYS A 138 -28.27 30.19 2.46
N PHE A 139 -27.26 29.86 1.67
CA PHE A 139 -26.14 30.75 1.34
C PHE A 139 -26.58 32.05 0.65
N VAL A 140 -27.50 31.95 -0.32
CA VAL A 140 -28.06 33.12 -1.02
C VAL A 140 -28.88 34.00 -0.07
N MET A 141 -29.68 33.41 0.82
CA MET A 141 -30.46 34.16 1.82
C MET A 141 -29.55 34.84 2.86
N GLU A 142 -28.45 34.20 3.26
CA GLU A 142 -27.45 34.77 4.16
C GLU A 142 -26.72 35.97 3.51
N ARG A 143 -26.36 35.86 2.23
CA ARG A 143 -25.81 37.00 1.47
C ARG A 143 -26.80 38.15 1.29
N LYS A 144 -28.09 37.85 1.08
CA LYS A 144 -29.13 38.89 0.94
C LYS A 144 -29.37 39.65 2.25
N LYS A 145 -29.20 38.98 3.40
CA LYS A 145 -29.25 39.59 4.74
C LYS A 145 -28.04 40.51 5.01
N MET A 146 -26.90 40.22 4.39
CA MET A 146 -25.65 40.97 4.59
C MET A 146 -25.54 42.23 3.72
N ASN A 147 -26.30 42.30 2.61
CA ASN A 147 -26.32 43.45 1.69
C ASN A 147 -27.46 44.46 2.00
N GLY A 148 -28.04 44.43 3.20
CA GLY A 148 -29.21 45.22 3.60
C GLY A 148 -28.98 46.17 4.77
N VAL A 149 -27.76 46.65 4.98
CA VAL A 149 -27.45 47.72 5.96
C VAL A 149 -26.55 48.76 5.28
N CYS A 150 -27.20 49.74 4.65
CA CYS A 150 -26.87 51.16 4.55
C CYS A 150 -27.94 51.83 3.67
#